data_AF-A0A385DBR6-F1
#
_entry.id   AF-A0A385DBR6-F1
#
_cell.length_a   1.000
_cell.length_b   1.000
_cell.length_c   1.000
_cell.angle_alpha   90.00
_cell.angle_beta   90.00
_cell.angle_gamma   90.00
#
_symmetry.space_group_name_H-M   'P 1'
#
loop_
_entity.id
_entity.type
_entity.pdbx_description
1 polymer ?
#
loop_
_entity_poly.entity_id
_entity_poly.type
_entity_poly.pdbx_seq_one_letter_code
_entity_poly.pdbx_strand_id
1 'polypeptide(L)'
;MAVTHPGAESASVSFTDLFRNPRGVAARVATAGRLRLTLQDAPDLVLTTASVAEIAEKNLTTASRLFLALLKQKDGAKSLQAALPEVFPWTRHLDAREARAFTLELLESLSDAAELSTGDGVRRAVVSWRAIARGKAESRGRGRP
;
A
#
# COMPACT_ATOMS: atom_id res chain seq x y z
N MET A 1 -1.51 -8.23 -16.21
CA MET A 1 -1.02 -6.85 -16.38
C MET A 1 -0.23 -6.48 -15.14
N ALA A 2 1.08 -6.32 -15.25
CA ALA A 2 1.88 -5.85 -14.13
C ALA A 2 1.52 -4.39 -13.87
N VAL A 3 0.91 -4.11 -12.71
CA VAL A 3 0.88 -2.75 -12.17
C VAL A 3 2.31 -2.49 -11.70
N THR A 4 3.18 -2.11 -12.62
CA THR A 4 4.42 -1.42 -12.28
C THR A 4 3.97 -0.18 -11.50
N HIS A 5 4.10 -0.20 -10.17
CA HIS A 5 4.27 1.06 -9.46
C HIS A 5 5.57 1.63 -10.00
N PRO A 6 5.55 2.71 -10.79
CA PRO A 6 6.78 3.40 -11.04
C PRO A 6 7.15 3.97 -9.67
N GLY A 7 8.15 3.37 -9.02
CA GLY A 7 9.07 4.17 -8.24
C GLY A 7 9.70 5.14 -9.24
N ALA A 8 8.94 6.17 -9.63
CA ALA A 8 9.43 7.26 -10.42
C ALA A 8 10.68 7.72 -9.69
N GLU A 9 11.80 7.73 -10.39
CA GLU A 9 13.08 8.26 -9.91
C GLU A 9 12.77 9.65 -9.34
N SER A 10 12.55 9.69 -8.02
CA SER A 10 11.85 10.81 -7.41
C SER A 10 12.89 11.90 -7.35
N ALA A 11 12.73 12.92 -8.19
CA ALA A 11 13.65 14.05 -8.21
C ALA A 11 13.93 14.49 -6.77
N SER A 12 15.21 14.48 -6.41
CA SER A 12 15.65 14.73 -5.04
C SER A 12 16.08 16.18 -4.86
N VAL A 13 16.03 16.63 -3.61
CA VAL A 13 16.47 17.95 -3.18
C VAL A 13 17.08 17.83 -1.80
N SER A 14 18.17 18.56 -1.53
CA SER A 14 18.77 18.57 -0.19
C SER A 14 18.03 19.54 0.73
N PHE A 15 18.18 19.35 2.04
CA PHE A 15 17.73 20.34 3.02
C PHE A 15 18.33 21.73 2.80
N THR A 16 19.61 21.77 2.40
CA THR A 16 20.31 23.02 2.09
C THR A 16 19.66 23.75 0.92
N ASP A 17 19.25 23.04 -0.13
CA ASP A 17 18.56 23.65 -1.29
C ASP A 17 17.18 24.17 -0.93
N LEU A 18 16.43 23.42 -0.11
CA LEU A 18 15.13 23.85 0.43
C LEU A 18 15.27 25.14 1.25
N PHE A 19 16.29 25.21 2.11
CA PHE A 19 16.56 26.39 2.93
C PHE A 19 16.98 27.60 2.08
N ARG A 20 17.84 27.39 1.07
CA ARG A 20 18.36 28.46 0.20
C ARG A 20 17.32 29.00 -0.78
N ASN A 21 16.44 28.16 -1.32
CA ASN A 21 15.46 28.57 -2.33
C ASN A 21 14.09 27.89 -2.12
N PRO A 22 13.35 28.24 -1.05
CA PRO A 22 12.10 27.57 -0.71
C PRO A 22 11.03 27.73 -1.80
N ARG A 23 10.95 28.90 -2.45
CA ARG A 23 9.99 29.15 -3.54
C ARG A 23 10.29 28.33 -4.79
N GLY A 24 11.56 28.22 -5.17
CA GLY A 24 11.98 27.39 -6.30
C GLY A 24 11.71 25.91 -6.06
N VAL A 25 11.96 25.42 -4.84
CA VAL A 25 11.63 24.04 -4.48
C VAL A 25 10.11 23.81 -4.48
N ALA A 26 9.32 24.74 -3.94
CA ALA A 26 7.85 24.65 -3.99
C ALA A 26 7.30 24.58 -5.43
N ALA A 27 7.83 25.41 -6.34
CA ALA A 27 7.46 25.36 -7.76
C ALA A 27 7.83 24.00 -8.38
N ARG A 28 9.01 23.47 -8.08
CA ARG A 28 9.42 22.13 -8.53
C ARG A 28 8.50 21.04 -7.99
N VAL A 29 8.07 21.10 -6.72
CA VAL A 29 7.10 20.17 -6.15
C VAL A 29 5.76 20.27 -6.89
N ALA A 30 5.28 21.48 -7.18
CA ALA A 30 4.02 21.68 -7.90
C ALA A 30 4.05 21.09 -9.32
N THR A 31 5.19 21.15 -10.00
CA THR A 31 5.36 20.58 -11.35
C THR A 31 5.61 19.06 -11.32
N ALA A 32 6.49 18.58 -10.43
CA ALA A 32 6.87 17.16 -10.37
C ALA A 32 5.86 16.31 -9.58
N GLY A 33 4.94 16.94 -8.84
CA GLY A 33 3.99 16.29 -7.94
C GLY A 33 4.62 15.88 -6.61
N ARG A 34 5.79 15.24 -6.63
CA ARG A 34 6.51 14.81 -5.41
C ARG A 34 8.03 14.96 -5.58
N LEU A 35 8.72 15.35 -4.53
CA LEU A 35 10.19 15.34 -4.45
C LEU A 35 10.66 14.60 -3.21
N ARG A 36 11.82 13.94 -3.29
CA ARG A 36 12.48 13.37 -2.12
C ARG A 36 13.39 14.43 -1.48
N LEU A 37 13.18 14.72 -0.21
CA LEU A 37 14.03 15.60 0.57
C LEU A 37 15.05 14.76 1.35
N THR A 38 16.33 14.88 1.01
CA THR A 38 17.40 14.18 1.70
C THR A 38 17.83 14.97 2.94
N LEU A 39 17.91 14.28 4.07
CA LEU A 39 18.32 14.83 5.36
C LEU A 39 19.64 14.19 5.80
N GLN A 40 20.48 14.95 6.50
CA GLN A 40 21.65 14.40 7.16
C GLN A 40 21.20 13.81 8.51
N ASP A 41 21.58 12.56 8.79
CA ASP A 41 21.31 11.86 10.06
C ASP A 41 19.82 11.63 10.39
N ALA A 42 18.93 11.71 9.40
CA ALA A 42 17.51 11.41 9.54
C ALA A 42 16.96 10.69 8.29
N PRO A 43 15.83 9.97 8.39
CA PRO A 43 15.17 9.40 7.22
C PRO A 43 14.76 10.48 6.22
N ASP A 44 14.91 10.18 4.92
CA ASP A 44 14.42 11.05 3.85
C ASP A 44 12.93 11.38 4.03
N LEU A 45 12.57 12.62 3.73
CA LEU A 45 11.17 13.06 3.66
C LEU A 45 10.69 13.10 2.22
N VAL A 46 9.37 13.17 2.03
CA VAL A 46 8.76 13.41 0.72
C VAL A 46 8.00 14.72 0.76
N LEU A 47 8.36 15.65 -0.12
CA LEU A 47 7.66 16.90 -0.32
C LEU A 47 6.59 16.70 -1.40
N THR A 48 5.37 17.15 -1.10
CA THR A 48 4.22 17.17 -2.02
C THR A 48 3.39 18.41 -1.69
N THR A 49 2.52 18.85 -2.60
CA THR A 49 1.52 19.85 -2.22
C THR A 49 0.50 19.21 -1.27
N ALA A 50 -0.05 20.02 -0.35
CA ALA A 50 -1.10 19.57 0.57
C ALA A 50 -2.31 19.03 -0.20
N SER A 51 -2.71 19.70 -1.28
CA SER A 51 -3.81 19.25 -2.14
C SER A 51 -3.58 17.86 -2.72
N VAL A 52 -2.36 17.55 -3.18
CA VAL A 52 -2.02 16.23 -3.73
C VAL A 52 -2.01 15.17 -2.63
N ALA A 53 -1.52 15.50 -1.43
CA ALA A 53 -1.59 14.59 -0.28
C ALA A 53 -3.04 14.26 0.09
N GLU A 54 -3.90 15.27 0.24
CA GLU A 54 -5.31 15.09 0.57
C GLU A 54 -6.08 14.31 -0.52
N ILE A 55 -5.80 14.56 -1.79
CA ILE A 55 -6.42 13.83 -2.90
C ILE A 55 -6.00 12.36 -2.87
N ALA A 56 -4.72 12.07 -2.58
CA ALA A 56 -4.23 10.70 -2.48
C ALA A 56 -4.94 9.92 -1.37
N GLU A 57 -5.14 10.54 -0.20
CA GLU A 57 -5.89 9.97 0.93
C GLU A 57 -7.37 9.72 0.55
N LYS A 58 -8.05 10.73 0.01
CA LYS A 58 -9.47 10.62 -0.43
C LYS A 58 -9.67 9.54 -1.49
N ASN A 59 -8.75 9.43 -2.45
CA ASN A 59 -8.78 8.40 -3.49
C ASN A 59 -8.61 7.00 -2.89
N LEU A 60 -7.71 6.84 -1.92
CA LEU A 60 -7.50 5.57 -1.23
C LEU A 60 -8.74 5.14 -0.43
N THR A 61 -9.38 6.08 0.30
CA THR A 61 -10.65 5.81 1.00
C THR A 61 -11.73 5.37 0.02
N THR A 62 -11.88 6.09 -1.09
CA THR A 62 -12.91 5.81 -2.10
C THR A 62 -12.71 4.42 -2.73
N ALA A 63 -11.48 4.10 -3.12
CA ALA A 63 -11.14 2.78 -3.68
C ALA A 63 -11.37 1.66 -2.65
N SER A 64 -10.94 1.84 -1.40
CA SER A 64 -11.11 0.83 -0.33
C SER A 64 -12.58 0.54 -0.07
N ARG A 65 -13.43 1.58 -0.01
CA ARG A 65 -14.89 1.43 0.15
C ARG A 65 -15.53 0.73 -1.04
N LEU A 66 -15.10 1.02 -2.27
CA LEU A 66 -15.58 0.32 -3.47
C LEU A 66 -15.25 -1.17 -3.41
N PHE A 67 -14.03 -1.55 -3.02
CA PHE A 67 -13.65 -2.95 -2.86
C PHE A 67 -14.37 -3.64 -1.70
N LEU A 68 -14.59 -2.96 -0.58
CA LEU A 68 -15.42 -3.48 0.52
C LEU A 68 -16.86 -3.73 0.07
N ALA A 69 -17.43 -2.86 -0.77
CA ALA A 69 -18.74 -3.08 -1.37
C ALA A 69 -18.76 -4.29 -2.32
N LEU A 70 -17.70 -4.48 -3.12
CA LEU A 70 -17.54 -5.66 -3.97
C LEU A 70 -17.42 -6.96 -3.17
N LEU A 71 -16.74 -6.96 -2.02
CA LEU A 71 -16.64 -8.11 -1.11
C LEU A 71 -18.00 -8.56 -0.55
N LYS A 72 -19.00 -7.67 -0.48
CA LYS A 72 -20.36 -8.00 -0.05
C LYS A 72 -21.15 -8.74 -1.14
N GLN A 73 -20.72 -8.64 -2.39
CA GLN A 73 -21.33 -9.33 -3.52
C GLN A 73 -20.69 -10.71 -3.70
N LYS A 74 -21.50 -11.76 -3.93
CA LYS A 74 -20.99 -13.14 -4.05
C LYS A 74 -19.95 -13.29 -5.16
N ASP A 75 -20.21 -12.73 -6.34
CA ASP A 75 -19.30 -12.84 -7.48
C ASP A 75 -18.13 -11.84 -7.39
N GLY A 76 -18.35 -10.67 -6.79
CA GLY A 76 -17.27 -9.72 -6.48
C GLY A 76 -16.23 -10.31 -5.53
N ALA A 77 -16.67 -10.98 -4.46
CA ALA A 77 -15.78 -11.66 -3.53
C ALA A 77 -14.94 -12.76 -4.20
N LYS A 78 -15.55 -13.57 -5.07
CA LYS A 78 -14.84 -14.61 -5.84
C LYS A 78 -13.78 -14.00 -6.76
N SER A 79 -14.13 -12.95 -7.49
CA SER A 79 -13.20 -12.27 -8.40
C SER A 79 -12.01 -11.66 -7.66
N LEU A 80 -12.24 -11.02 -6.52
CA LEU A 80 -11.17 -10.47 -5.68
C LEU A 80 -10.25 -11.57 -5.14
N GLN A 81 -10.83 -12.69 -4.67
CA GLN A 81 -10.05 -13.84 -4.20
C GLN A 81 -9.20 -14.46 -5.32
N ALA A 82 -9.74 -14.54 -6.54
CA ALA A 82 -9.01 -15.05 -7.70
C ALA A 82 -7.83 -14.15 -8.09
N ALA A 83 -7.95 -12.83 -7.88
CA ALA A 83 -6.90 -11.85 -8.19
C ALA A 83 -5.82 -11.74 -7.09
N LEU A 84 -6.11 -12.16 -5.86
CA LEU A 84 -5.18 -12.03 -4.73
C LEU A 84 -3.77 -12.61 -4.98
N PRO A 85 -3.61 -13.81 -5.59
CA PRO A 85 -2.29 -14.39 -5.84
C PRO A 85 -1.42 -13.57 -6.81
N GLU A 86 -2.03 -12.80 -7.70
CA GLU A 86 -1.31 -11.92 -8.62
C GLU A 86 -0.63 -10.75 -7.89
N VAL A 87 -1.26 -10.27 -6.81
CA VAL A 87 -0.75 -9.15 -5.99
C VAL A 87 0.13 -9.67 -4.85
N PHE A 88 -0.32 -10.76 -4.22
CA PHE A 88 0.31 -11.36 -3.06
C PHE A 88 0.50 -12.86 -3.31
N PRO A 89 1.59 -13.28 -3.98
CA PRO A 89 1.80 -14.68 -4.39
C PRO A 89 1.73 -15.70 -3.24
N TRP A 90 2.05 -15.29 -2.02
CA TRP A 90 1.97 -16.15 -0.83
C TRP A 90 0.53 -16.54 -0.45
N THR A 91 -0.49 -15.81 -0.92
CA THR A 91 -1.91 -16.12 -0.63
C THR A 91 -2.37 -17.43 -1.26
N ARG A 92 -1.68 -17.97 -2.26
CA ARG A 92 -1.94 -19.31 -2.83
C ARG A 92 -1.87 -20.44 -1.80
N HIS A 93 -1.25 -20.20 -0.65
CA HIS A 93 -1.12 -21.18 0.43
C HIS A 93 -2.27 -21.12 1.44
N LEU A 94 -3.10 -20.06 1.39
CA LEU A 94 -4.29 -19.89 2.22
C LEU A 94 -5.46 -20.70 1.66
N ASP A 95 -6.38 -21.13 2.53
CA ASP A 95 -7.68 -21.63 2.08
C ASP A 95 -8.66 -20.49 1.76
N ALA A 96 -9.83 -20.81 1.20
CA ALA A 96 -10.80 -19.81 0.76
C ALA A 96 -11.33 -18.93 1.92
N ARG A 97 -11.43 -19.49 3.14
CA ARG A 97 -11.90 -18.74 4.31
C ARG A 97 -10.82 -17.78 4.78
N GLU A 98 -9.58 -18.23 4.83
CA GLU A 98 -8.41 -17.42 5.17
C GLU A 98 -8.14 -16.33 4.15
N ALA A 99 -8.19 -16.64 2.85
CA ALA A 99 -8.05 -15.64 1.80
C ALA A 99 -9.13 -14.56 1.92
N ARG A 100 -10.38 -14.94 2.21
CA ARG A 100 -11.47 -13.98 2.48
C ARG A 100 -11.20 -13.11 3.70
N ALA A 101 -10.73 -13.71 4.80
CA ALA A 101 -10.42 -12.98 6.03
C ALA A 101 -9.28 -11.98 5.80
N PHE A 102 -8.23 -12.38 5.09
CA PHE A 102 -7.14 -11.50 4.68
C PHE A 102 -7.65 -10.34 3.81
N THR A 103 -8.48 -10.59 2.78
CA THR A 103 -9.00 -9.51 1.93
C THR A 103 -9.81 -8.50 2.73
N LEU A 104 -10.63 -8.97 3.69
CA LEU A 104 -11.43 -8.10 4.54
C LEU A 104 -10.55 -7.24 5.44
N GLU A 105 -9.63 -7.86 6.19
CA GLU A 105 -8.74 -7.14 7.11
C GLU A 105 -7.85 -6.14 6.37
N LEU A 106 -7.36 -6.50 5.17
CA LEU A 106 -6.57 -5.61 4.32
C LEU A 106 -7.36 -4.37 3.91
N LEU A 107 -8.60 -4.55 3.44
CA LEU A 107 -9.43 -3.44 2.95
C LEU A 107 -9.98 -2.56 4.08
N GLU A 108 -10.31 -3.15 5.23
CA GLU A 108 -10.63 -2.41 6.45
C GLU A 108 -9.42 -1.57 6.89
N SER A 109 -8.23 -2.17 6.93
CA SER A 109 -6.99 -1.44 7.27
C SER A 109 -6.65 -0.32 6.29
N LEU A 110 -6.95 -0.48 4.98
CA LEU A 110 -6.75 0.58 3.98
C LEU A 110 -7.75 1.73 4.17
N SER A 111 -9.01 1.41 4.51
CA SER A 111 -10.02 2.42 4.85
C SER A 111 -9.63 3.17 6.11
N ASP A 112 -9.22 2.47 7.17
CA ASP A 112 -8.81 3.07 8.45
C ASP A 112 -7.54 3.92 8.30
N ALA A 113 -6.55 3.46 7.53
CA ALA A 113 -5.32 4.22 7.31
C ALA A 113 -5.58 5.57 6.64
N ALA A 114 -6.61 5.65 5.79
CA ALA A 114 -6.96 6.88 5.09
C ALA A 114 -7.84 7.82 5.95
N GLU A 115 -8.65 7.28 6.88
CA GLU A 115 -9.48 8.09 7.80
C GLU A 115 -8.72 8.55 9.05
N LEU A 116 -7.81 7.72 9.57
CA LEU A 116 -7.09 7.95 10.83
C LEU A 116 -5.62 8.38 10.62
N SER A 117 -5.16 8.46 9.37
CA SER A 117 -3.75 8.70 9.01
C SER A 117 -2.77 7.70 9.65
N THR A 118 -3.23 6.50 10.01
CA THR A 118 -2.40 5.44 10.63
C THR A 118 -2.06 4.34 9.62
N GLY A 119 -0.91 4.42 8.96
CA GLY A 119 -0.49 3.44 7.93
C GLY A 119 -0.08 2.05 8.46
N ASP A 120 0.10 1.88 9.77
CA ASP A 120 0.64 0.63 10.31
C ASP A 120 -0.32 -0.57 10.21
N GLY A 121 -1.64 -0.34 10.14
CA GLY A 121 -2.64 -1.42 10.08
C GLY A 121 -2.44 -2.32 8.85
N VAL A 122 -2.30 -1.70 7.68
CA VAL A 122 -2.12 -2.40 6.39
C VAL A 122 -0.85 -3.26 6.43
N ARG A 123 0.26 -2.68 6.90
CA ARG A 123 1.54 -3.40 7.01
C ARG A 123 1.44 -4.58 7.97
N ARG A 124 0.80 -4.38 9.14
CA ARG A 124 0.60 -5.46 10.12
C ARG A 124 -0.22 -6.61 9.54
N ALA A 125 -1.34 -6.32 8.87
CA ALA A 125 -2.18 -7.34 8.23
C ALA A 125 -1.37 -8.19 7.24
N VAL A 126 -0.64 -7.53 6.33
CA VAL A 126 0.19 -8.23 5.33
C VAL A 126 1.27 -9.10 5.99
N VAL A 127 1.96 -8.59 7.01
CA VAL A 127 3.01 -9.36 7.71
C VAL A 127 2.44 -10.56 8.45
N SER A 128 1.32 -10.38 9.16
CA SER A 128 0.66 -11.43 9.94
C SER A 128 0.19 -12.57 9.03
N TRP A 129 -0.57 -12.25 7.97
CA TRP A 129 -1.10 -13.25 7.06
C TRP A 129 -0.02 -13.97 6.25
N ARG A 130 1.07 -13.27 5.91
CA ARG A 130 2.24 -13.92 5.28
C ARG A 130 2.88 -14.96 6.20
N ALA A 131 2.91 -14.72 7.51
CA ALA A 131 3.43 -15.70 8.47
C ALA A 131 2.55 -16.96 8.53
N ILE A 132 1.23 -16.80 8.52
CA ILE A 132 0.26 -17.91 8.46
C ILE A 132 0.48 -18.73 7.18
N ALA A 133 0.55 -18.07 6.03
CA ALA A 133 0.79 -18.72 4.74
C ALA A 133 2.12 -19.49 4.70
N ARG A 134 3.18 -18.92 5.29
CA ARG A 134 4.49 -19.58 5.41
C ARG A 134 4.39 -20.85 6.25
N GLY A 135 3.74 -20.80 7.42
CA GLY A 135 3.52 -21.98 8.25
C GLY A 135 2.80 -23.11 7.51
N LYS A 136 1.81 -22.77 6.68
CA LYS A 136 1.10 -23.74 5.81
C LYS A 136 1.95 -24.26 4.66
N ALA A 137 2.85 -23.46 4.10
CA ALA A 137 3.76 -23.91 3.04
C ALA A 137 4.75 -24.95 3.60
N GLU A 138 5.30 -24.69 4.80
CA GLU A 138 6.23 -25.59 5.47
C GLU A 138 5.59 -26.91 5.90
N SER A 139 4.36 -26.87 6.42
CA SER A 139 3.64 -28.11 6.80
C SER A 139 3.34 -29.00 5.59
N ARG A 140 2.98 -28.41 4.44
CA ARG A 140 2.78 -29.15 3.17
C ARG A 140 4.08 -29.77 2.65
N GLY A 141 5.23 -29.12 2.86
CA GLY A 141 6.54 -29.65 2.47
C GLY A 141 7.00 -30.83 3.33
N ARG A 142 6.67 -30.84 4.62
CA ARG A 142 7.02 -31.91 5.58
C ARG A 142 6.17 -33.19 5.45
N GLY A 143 5.09 -33.16 4.69
CA GLY A 143 4.17 -34.28 4.49
C GLY A 143 4.36 -35.07 3.19
N ARG A 144 5.45 -34.84 2.44
CA ARG A 144 5.75 -35.54 1.18
C ARG A 144 6.74 -36.69 1.46
N PRO A 145 6.36 -37.97 1.26
CA PRO A 145 7.28 -39.11 1.40
C PRO A 145 8.34 -39.13 0.30
#